data_AF-A0A377B729-F1
#
_entry.id   AF-A0A377B729-F1
#
_cell.length_a   1.000
_cell.length_b   1.000
_cell.length_c   1.000
_cell.angle_alpha   90.00
_cell.angle_beta   90.00
_cell.angle_gamma   90.00
#
_symmetry.space_group_name_H-M   'P 1'
#
loop_
_entity.id
_entity.type
_entity.pdbx_description
1 polymer ?
#
loop_
_entity_poly.entity_id
_entity_poly.type
_entity_poly.pdbx_seq_one_letter_code
_entity_poly.pdbx_strand_id
1 'polypeptide(L)'
;MFSGEKINRTENRAVLHVALRNRSNTPILVDGKDVMPEVNAVLEKMKTFSEAIISGEWKGYTGKAITDVVNIGIGVLTSAHTW
;
A
#
# COMPACT_ATOMS: atom_id res chain seq x y z
N MET A 1 -4.69 -19.12 1.58
CA MET A 1 -4.12 -17.80 1.94
C MET A 1 -3.03 -17.37 0.95
N PHE A 2 -1.84 -17.99 0.95
CA PHE A 2 -0.71 -17.58 0.10
C PHE A 2 -0.92 -17.74 -1.42
N SER A 3 -1.84 -18.61 -1.84
CA SER A 3 -2.14 -18.92 -3.24
C SER A 3 -3.22 -18.06 -3.89
N GLY A 4 -3.79 -17.08 -3.17
CA GLY A 4 -4.87 -16.23 -3.69
C GLY A 4 -6.28 -16.84 -3.65
N GLU A 5 -6.43 -18.03 -3.06
CA GLU A 5 -7.74 -18.64 -2.81
C GLU A 5 -8.64 -17.76 -1.93
N LYS A 6 -9.95 -17.76 -2.24
CA LYS A 6 -11.01 -17.02 -1.53
C LYS A 6 -11.38 -17.66 -0.18
N ILE A 7 -10.44 -17.62 0.76
CA ILE A 7 -10.61 -18.23 2.09
C ILE A 7 -11.53 -17.43 3.03
N ASN A 8 -11.75 -16.15 2.77
CA ASN A 8 -12.83 -15.41 3.41
C ASN A 8 -14.15 -15.80 2.71
N ARG A 9 -14.77 -16.87 3.21
CA ARG A 9 -15.93 -17.52 2.58
C ARG A 9 -17.19 -16.68 2.65
N THR A 10 -17.42 -15.97 3.75
CA THR A 10 -18.63 -15.16 3.96
C THR A 10 -18.71 -13.98 3.00
N GLU A 11 -17.55 -13.42 2.61
CA GLU A 11 -17.47 -12.31 1.66
C GLU A 11 -16.97 -12.74 0.26
N ASN A 12 -16.64 -14.02 0.09
CA ASN A 12 -16.03 -14.58 -1.13
C ASN A 12 -14.80 -13.79 -1.60
N ARG A 13 -13.83 -13.55 -0.70
CA ARG A 13 -12.64 -12.74 -0.94
C ARG A 13 -11.33 -13.48 -0.64
N ALA A 14 -10.29 -13.16 -1.41
CA ALA A 14 -8.92 -13.55 -1.08
C ALA A 14 -8.40 -12.72 0.11
N VAL A 15 -7.50 -13.31 0.91
CA VAL A 15 -6.86 -12.63 2.06
C VAL A 15 -5.36 -12.59 1.82
N LEU A 16 -4.85 -11.44 1.38
CA LEU A 16 -3.52 -11.31 0.75
C LEU A 16 -2.65 -10.18 1.30
N HIS A 17 -2.76 -9.84 2.59
CA HIS A 17 -1.82 -8.90 3.20
C HIS A 17 -0.35 -9.36 3.08
N VAL A 18 -0.10 -10.67 2.91
CA VAL A 18 1.24 -11.22 2.61
C VAL A 18 1.78 -10.80 1.24
N ALA A 19 0.92 -10.55 0.24
CA ALA A 19 1.34 -10.06 -1.07
C ALA A 19 1.94 -8.66 -0.98
N LEU A 20 1.42 -7.81 -0.09
CA LEU A 20 1.91 -6.43 0.15
C LEU A 20 3.36 -6.38 0.66
N ARG A 21 3.86 -7.49 1.21
CA ARG A 21 5.22 -7.62 1.76
C ARG A 21 6.03 -8.73 1.06
N ASN A 22 5.57 -9.19 -0.09
CA ASN A 22 6.22 -10.24 -0.86
C ASN A 22 7.44 -9.70 -1.61
N ARG A 23 8.62 -9.74 -0.96
CA ARG A 23 9.88 -9.27 -1.57
C ARG A 23 10.46 -10.20 -2.63
N SER A 24 10.06 -11.46 -2.68
CA SER A 24 10.57 -12.40 -3.69
C SER A 24 9.92 -12.17 -5.06
N ASN A 25 8.86 -11.37 -5.15
CA ASN A 25 8.08 -11.16 -6.37
C ASN A 25 7.58 -12.45 -7.02
N THR A 26 7.45 -13.52 -6.25
CA THR A 26 6.80 -14.75 -6.71
C THR A 26 5.34 -14.42 -7.07
N PRO A 27 4.84 -14.80 -8.26
CA PRO A 27 3.47 -14.48 -8.67
C PRO A 27 2.42 -14.99 -7.68
N ILE A 28 1.39 -14.19 -7.43
CA ILE A 28 0.24 -14.57 -6.60
C ILE A 28 -1.02 -14.28 -7.42
N LEU A 29 -1.72 -15.34 -7.82
CA LEU A 29 -2.87 -15.23 -8.72
C LEU A 29 -4.18 -15.03 -7.95
N VAL A 30 -4.97 -14.03 -8.34
CA VAL A 30 -6.37 -13.86 -7.95
C VAL A 30 -7.20 -13.80 -9.22
N ASP A 31 -8.21 -14.67 -9.31
CA ASP A 31 -9.07 -14.77 -10.50
C ASP A 31 -8.26 -14.89 -11.82
N GLY A 32 -7.15 -15.62 -11.76
CA GLY A 32 -6.25 -15.88 -12.90
C GLY A 32 -5.24 -14.75 -13.20
N LYS A 33 -5.22 -13.66 -12.44
CA LYS A 33 -4.32 -12.52 -12.63
C LYS A 33 -3.30 -12.39 -11.51
N ASP A 34 -2.03 -12.21 -11.86
CA ASP A 34 -0.98 -11.90 -10.89
C ASP A 34 -1.14 -10.49 -10.32
N VAL A 35 -1.17 -10.39 -8.99
CA VAL A 35 -1.35 -9.12 -8.27
C VAL A 35 -0.03 -8.38 -8.02
N MET A 36 1.13 -9.06 -8.14
CA MET A 36 2.43 -8.46 -7.82
C MET A 36 2.78 -7.21 -8.63
N PRO A 37 2.47 -7.12 -9.95
CA PRO A 37 2.71 -5.89 -10.71
C PRO A 37 1.97 -4.67 -10.13
N GLU A 38 0.73 -4.85 -9.68
CA GLU A 38 -0.08 -3.76 -9.11
C GLU A 38 0.41 -3.34 -7.73
N VAL A 39 0.82 -4.31 -6.90
CA VAL A 39 1.45 -4.03 -5.59
C VAL A 39 2.71 -3.19 -5.78
N ASN A 40 3.61 -3.59 -6.68
CA ASN A 40 4.86 -2.87 -6.92
C ASN A 40 4.63 -1.48 -7.53
N ALA A 41 3.63 -1.33 -8.40
CA ALA A 41 3.29 -0.02 -8.97
C ALA A 41 2.84 0.98 -7.89
N VAL A 42 2.04 0.54 -6.91
CA VAL A 42 1.62 1.41 -5.80
C VAL A 42 2.78 1.72 -4.87
N LEU A 43 3.64 0.74 -4.56
CA LEU A 43 4.84 0.97 -3.74
C LEU A 43 5.79 1.98 -4.39
N GLU A 44 6.00 1.90 -5.71
CA GLU A 44 6.83 2.88 -6.43
C GLU A 44 6.19 4.26 -6.42
N LYS A 45 4.87 4.36 -6.64
CA LYS A 45 4.15 5.64 -6.53
C LYS A 45 4.28 6.25 -5.13
N MET A 46 4.15 5.44 -4.08
CA MET A 46 4.33 5.88 -2.69
C MET A 46 5.76 6.37 -2.44
N LYS A 47 6.76 5.65 -2.95
CA LYS A 47 8.16 6.03 -2.86
C LYS A 47 8.40 7.40 -3.50
N THR A 48 8.05 7.57 -4.79
CA THR A 48 8.22 8.86 -5.50
C THR A 48 7.54 10.01 -4.76
N PHE A 49 6.30 9.81 -4.30
CA PHE A 49 5.59 10.82 -3.53
C PHE A 49 6.30 11.17 -2.22
N SER A 50 6.70 10.15 -1.44
CA SER A 50 7.39 10.36 -0.17
C SER A 50 8.75 11.05 -0.34
N GLU A 51 9.51 10.72 -1.38
CA GLU A 51 10.79 11.35 -1.71
C GLU A 51 10.62 12.82 -2.07
N ALA A 52 9.58 13.17 -2.84
CA ALA A 52 9.27 14.56 -3.18
C ALA A 52 8.89 15.40 -1.95
N ILE A 53 8.18 14.80 -0.99
CA ILE A 53 7.84 15.46 0.29
C ILE A 53 9.09 15.63 1.16
N ILE A 54 9.85 14.55 1.39
CA ILE A 54 11.01 14.54 2.30
C ILE A 54 12.14 15.43 1.79
N SER A 55 12.39 15.45 0.47
CA SER A 55 13.39 16.34 -0.15
C SER A 55 12.98 17.81 -0.09
N GLY A 56 11.70 18.09 0.20
CA GLY A 56 11.14 19.43 0.11
C GLY A 56 10.96 19.92 -1.33
N GLU A 57 11.10 19.06 -2.34
CA GLU A 57 10.77 19.40 -3.73
C GLU A 57 9.29 19.76 -3.86
N TRP A 58 8.43 18.99 -3.20
CA TRP A 58 7.00 19.26 -3.16
C TRP A 58 6.73 20.48 -2.27
N LYS A 59 6.17 21.52 -2.86
CA LYS A 59 5.82 22.77 -2.18
C LYS A 59 4.33 22.87 -1.92
N GLY A 60 3.98 23.50 -0.81
CA GLY A 60 2.62 23.99 -0.57
C GLY A 60 2.29 25.18 -1.48
N TYR A 61 1.05 25.65 -1.41
CA TYR A 61 0.54 26.75 -2.25
C TYR A 61 1.39 28.04 -2.19
N THR A 62 2.06 28.31 -1.07
CA THR A 62 2.92 29.50 -0.88
C THR A 62 4.39 29.27 -1.27
N GLY A 63 4.73 28.13 -1.89
CA GLY A 63 6.10 27.77 -2.28
C GLY A 63 6.97 27.23 -1.13
N LYS A 64 6.44 27.10 0.08
CA LYS A 64 7.14 26.53 1.24
C LYS A 64 7.15 25.00 1.18
N ALA A 65 8.22 24.38 1.66
CA ALA A 65 8.29 22.93 1.80
C ALA A 65 7.26 22.45 2.84
N ILE A 66 6.79 21.21 2.68
CA ILE A 66 5.93 20.56 3.65
C ILE A 66 6.75 20.19 4.88
N THR A 67 6.27 20.55 6.08
CA THR A 67 6.92 20.23 7.36
C THR A 67 6.15 19.22 8.19
N ASP A 68 4.84 19.17 8.00
CA ASP A 68 3.93 18.39 8.83
C ASP A 68 2.98 17.58 7.94
N VAL A 69 2.74 16.34 8.34
CA VAL A 69 1.78 15.43 7.69
C VAL A 69 0.71 15.07 8.71
N VAL A 70 -0.55 15.34 8.36
CA VAL A 70 -1.71 15.02 9.20
C VAL A 70 -2.49 13.87 8.54
N ASN A 71 -2.53 12.72 9.19
CA ASN A 71 -3.36 11.59 8.75
C ASN A 71 -4.76 11.72 9.34
N ILE A 72 -5.78 11.86 8.48
CA ILE A 72 -7.20 11.99 8.88
C ILE A 72 -7.92 10.69 8.54
N GLY A 73 -8.43 9.99 9.55
CA GLY A 73 -9.15 8.72 9.37
C GLY A 73 -9.87 8.25 10.63
N ILE A 74 -10.43 7.04 10.58
CA ILE A 74 -11.06 6.35 11.71
C ILE A 74 -10.71 4.84 11.69
N GLY A 75 -10.67 4.21 12.86
CA GLY A 75 -10.50 2.75 12.99
C GLY A 75 -9.09 2.28 12.58
N VAL A 76 -9.03 1.24 11.71
CA VAL A 76 -7.75 0.66 11.26
C VAL A 76 -6.87 1.66 10.49
N LEU A 77 -7.46 2.72 9.93
CA LEU A 77 -6.73 3.78 9.22
C LEU A 77 -6.00 4.75 10.16
N THR A 78 -6.31 4.75 11.46
CA THR A 78 -5.65 5.58 12.48
C THR A 78 -4.99 4.79 13.59
N SER A 79 -5.22 3.47 13.67
CA SER A 79 -4.62 2.64 14.70
C SER A 79 -3.18 2.28 14.31
N ALA A 80 -2.21 2.84 15.04
CA ALA A 80 -0.79 2.50 14.90
C ALA A 80 -0.42 1.17 15.60
N HIS A 81 -1.39 0.33 15.96
CA HIS A 81 -1.10 -0.95 16.62
C HIS A 81 -0.46 -1.92 15.63
N THR A 82 0.78 -2.29 15.97
CA THR A 82 1.68 -3.22 15.30
C THR A 82 1.04 -4.57 15.03
N TRP A 83 1.13 -5.03 13.77
CA TRP A 83 1.01 -6.43 13.37
C TRP A 83 2.36 -6.95 12.89
#